data_AF-A0A1E5HBB1-F1
#
_entry.id   AF-A0A1E5HBB1-F1
#
_cell.length_a   1.000
_cell.length_b   1.000
_cell.length_c   1.000
_cell.angle_alpha   90.00
_cell.angle_beta   90.00
_cell.angle_gamma   90.00
#
_symmetry.space_group_name_H-M   'P 1'
#
loop_
_entity.id
_entity.type
_entity.pdbx_description
1 polymer ?
#
loop_
_entity_poly.entity_id
_entity_poly.type
_entity_poly.pdbx_seq_one_letter_code
_entity_poly.pdbx_strand_id
1 'polypeptide(L)'
;MEPSITDKKINEELTTLLALIGEDELIQRYKELEEKVQHNEKLADLVEQIKAAQKDAVQFAHYDKPEAEKAAIKRADELTREFDEHPLVVAYREQLMEANDLLQHVTDMIQYRINEELEKEG
;
A
#
# COMPACT_ATOMS: atom_id res chain seq x y z
N MET A 1 -0.79 -23.43 -22.59
CA MET A 1 -0.72 -24.67 -21.81
C MET A 1 -1.89 -24.63 -20.85
N GLU A 2 -2.76 -25.65 -20.86
CA GLU A 2 -3.84 -25.72 -19.86
C GLU A 2 -3.24 -25.87 -18.47
N PRO A 3 -3.75 -25.18 -17.44
CA PRO A 3 -3.26 -25.33 -16.07
C PRO A 3 -3.42 -26.79 -15.63
N SER A 4 -2.37 -27.35 -15.04
CA SER A 4 -2.37 -28.71 -14.49
C SER A 4 -3.51 -28.87 -13.48
N ILE A 5 -4.02 -30.08 -13.30
CA ILE A 5 -5.02 -30.38 -12.24
C ILE A 5 -4.49 -29.95 -10.87
N THR A 6 -3.17 -30.06 -10.66
CA THR A 6 -2.48 -29.59 -9.46
C THR A 6 -2.58 -28.06 -9.31
N ASP A 7 -2.40 -27.31 -10.40
CA ASP A 7 -2.51 -25.84 -10.38
C ASP A 7 -3.93 -25.39 -10.04
N LYS A 8 -4.95 -26.12 -10.53
CA LYS A 8 -6.35 -25.82 -10.19
C LYS A 8 -6.63 -26.03 -8.71
N LYS A 9 -6.21 -27.15 -8.14
CA LYS A 9 -6.39 -27.44 -6.70
C LYS A 9 -5.64 -26.45 -5.81
N ILE A 10 -4.40 -26.10 -6.17
CA ILE A 10 -3.63 -25.08 -5.45
C ILE A 10 -4.36 -23.74 -5.46
N ASN A 11 -4.92 -23.33 -6.60
CA ASN A 11 -5.70 -22.09 -6.67
C ASN A 11 -6.99 -22.12 -5.84
N GLU A 12 -7.67 -23.26 -5.76
CA GLU A 12 -8.85 -23.44 -4.90
C GLU A 12 -8.49 -23.28 -3.42
N GLU A 13 -7.42 -23.94 -2.96
CA GLU A 13 -6.95 -23.82 -1.57
C GLU A 13 -6.42 -22.43 -1.26
N LEU A 14 -5.72 -21.79 -2.20
CA LEU A 14 -5.27 -20.40 -2.08
C LEU A 14 -6.46 -19.45 -1.93
N THR A 15 -7.55 -19.67 -2.69
CA THR A 15 -8.76 -18.86 -2.57
C THR A 15 -9.36 -18.96 -1.17
N THR A 16 -9.40 -20.17 -0.60
CA THR A 16 -9.86 -20.39 0.77
C THR A 16 -8.96 -19.68 1.79
N LEU A 17 -7.63 -19.78 1.62
CA LEU A 17 -6.68 -19.08 2.48
C LEU A 17 -6.86 -17.55 2.41
N LEU A 18 -7.04 -17.00 1.21
CA LEU A 18 -7.30 -15.57 1.01
C LEU A 18 -8.60 -15.12 1.68
N ALA A 19 -9.64 -15.95 1.67
CA ALA A 19 -10.88 -15.66 2.38
C ALA A 19 -10.65 -15.58 3.90
N LEU A 20 -9.93 -16.55 4.46
CA LEU A 20 -9.61 -16.59 5.91
C LEU A 20 -8.73 -15.41 6.34
N ILE A 21 -7.68 -15.09 5.58
CA ILE A 21 -6.87 -13.88 5.81
C ILE A 21 -7.74 -12.63 5.69
N GLY A 22 -8.67 -12.63 4.73
CA GLY A 22 -9.63 -11.56 4.53
C GLY A 22 -10.53 -11.32 5.74
N GLU A 23 -10.85 -12.36 6.52
CA GLU A 23 -11.65 -12.29 7.76
C GLU A 23 -10.83 -11.85 8.99
N ASP A 24 -9.51 -11.82 8.89
CA ASP A 24 -8.63 -11.39 9.98
C ASP A 24 -8.92 -9.93 10.39
N GLU A 25 -8.93 -9.68 11.69
CA GLU A 25 -9.27 -8.38 12.25
C GLU A 25 -8.32 -7.27 11.75
N LEU A 26 -7.03 -7.56 11.56
CA LEU A 26 -6.06 -6.59 11.06
C LEU A 26 -6.39 -6.17 9.62
N ILE A 27 -6.81 -7.15 8.79
CA ILE A 27 -7.20 -6.89 7.40
C ILE A 27 -8.53 -6.13 7.33
N GLN A 28 -9.50 -6.45 8.19
CA GLN A 28 -10.77 -5.73 8.26
C GLN A 28 -10.57 -4.28 8.70
N ARG A 29 -9.79 -4.04 9.77
CA ARG A 29 -9.45 -2.70 10.24
C ARG A 29 -8.71 -1.88 9.18
N TYR A 30 -7.76 -2.50 8.47
CA TYR A 30 -7.08 -1.87 7.34
C TYR A 30 -8.08 -1.43 6.26
N LYS A 31 -9.00 -2.30 5.83
CA LYS A 31 -10.00 -1.99 4.79
C LYS A 31 -10.95 -0.85 5.22
N GLU A 32 -11.44 -0.88 6.47
CA GLU A 32 -12.28 0.19 6.98
C GLU A 32 -11.55 1.54 7.00
N LEU A 33 -10.27 1.53 7.32
CA LEU A 33 -9.46 2.75 7.37
C LEU A 33 -9.09 3.24 5.97
N GLU A 34 -8.82 2.32 5.04
CA GLU A 34 -8.66 2.62 3.62
C GLU A 34 -9.89 3.35 3.07
N GLU A 35 -11.09 2.84 3.35
CA GLU A 35 -12.34 3.46 2.92
C GLU A 35 -12.49 4.88 3.51
N LYS A 36 -12.16 5.06 4.79
CA LYS A 36 -12.19 6.39 5.43
C LYS A 36 -11.19 7.36 4.81
N VAL A 37 -10.01 6.90 4.42
CA VAL A 37 -9.00 7.72 3.73
C VAL A 37 -9.49 8.09 2.33
N GLN A 38 -10.03 7.14 1.57
CA GLN A 38 -10.52 7.36 0.21
C GLN A 38 -11.69 8.35 0.15
N HIS A 39 -12.58 8.32 1.14
CA HIS A 39 -13.72 9.24 1.22
C HIS A 39 -13.40 10.58 1.90
N ASN A 40 -12.15 10.80 2.32
CA ASN A 40 -11.78 12.06 2.94
C ASN A 40 -11.49 13.14 1.90
N GLU A 41 -12.44 14.06 1.71
CA GLU A 41 -12.32 15.17 0.76
C GLU A 41 -11.07 16.02 1.01
N LYS A 42 -10.69 16.27 2.28
CA LYS A 42 -9.50 17.06 2.61
C LYS A 42 -8.22 16.37 2.11
N LEU A 43 -8.11 15.05 2.28
CA LEU A 43 -6.96 14.29 1.78
C LEU A 43 -6.92 14.26 0.26
N ALA A 44 -8.08 14.11 -0.40
CA ALA A 44 -8.17 14.17 -1.85
C ALA A 44 -7.71 15.55 -2.38
N ASP A 45 -8.20 16.64 -1.78
CA ASP A 45 -7.80 18.01 -2.11
C ASP A 45 -6.31 18.24 -1.89
N LEU A 46 -5.73 17.72 -0.80
CA LEU A 46 -4.29 17.81 -0.56
C LEU A 46 -3.50 17.09 -1.65
N VAL A 47 -3.92 15.89 -2.06
CA VAL A 47 -3.27 15.13 -3.13
C VAL A 47 -3.34 15.88 -4.47
N GLU A 48 -4.47 16.49 -4.79
CA GLU A 48 -4.60 17.31 -6.01
C GLU A 48 -3.68 18.53 -5.98
N GLN A 49 -3.60 19.22 -4.84
CA GLN A 49 -2.73 20.38 -4.66
C GLN A 49 -1.25 20.01 -4.73
N ILE A 50 -0.84 18.87 -4.16
CA ILE A 50 0.52 18.34 -4.27
C ILE A 50 0.87 18.09 -5.73
N LYS A 51 0.00 17.38 -6.47
CA LYS A 51 0.20 17.09 -7.90
C LYS A 51 0.31 18.38 -8.73
N ALA A 52 -0.54 19.37 -8.44
CA ALA A 52 -0.48 20.67 -9.11
C ALA A 52 0.85 21.38 -8.87
N ALA A 53 1.29 21.46 -7.61
CA ALA A 53 2.57 22.09 -7.25
C ALA A 53 3.78 21.38 -7.87
N GLN A 54 3.77 20.04 -7.90
CA GLN A 54 4.81 19.25 -8.57
C GLN A 54 4.83 19.48 -10.09
N LYS A 55 3.65 19.57 -10.71
CA LYS A 55 3.54 19.89 -12.15
C LYS A 55 4.06 21.30 -12.43
N ASP A 56 3.72 22.27 -11.60
CA ASP A 56 4.23 23.64 -11.71
C ASP A 56 5.75 23.69 -11.59
N ALA A 57 6.33 22.93 -10.65
CA ALA A 57 7.79 22.82 -10.51
C ALA A 57 8.45 22.29 -11.80
N VAL A 58 7.92 21.18 -12.37
CA VAL A 58 8.40 20.64 -13.65
C VAL A 58 8.27 21.65 -14.78
N GLN A 59 7.17 22.40 -14.81
CA GLN A 59 6.94 23.43 -15.81
C GLN A 59 7.92 24.61 -15.67
N PHE A 60 8.18 25.09 -14.45
CA PHE A 60 9.14 26.17 -14.21
C PHE A 60 10.58 25.76 -14.50
N ALA A 61 10.94 24.52 -14.18
CA ALA A 61 12.24 23.94 -14.56
C ALA A 61 12.42 23.95 -16.09
N HIS A 62 11.39 23.56 -16.85
CA HIS A 62 11.43 23.55 -18.32
C HIS A 62 11.62 24.94 -18.94
N TYR A 63 11.12 25.99 -18.29
CA TYR A 63 11.23 27.38 -18.75
C TYR A 63 12.39 28.15 -18.09
N ASP A 64 13.33 27.47 -17.45
CA ASP A 64 14.50 28.06 -16.77
C ASP A 64 14.12 29.16 -15.75
N LYS A 65 13.07 28.92 -14.95
CA LYS A 65 12.58 29.83 -13.89
C LYS A 65 12.92 29.31 -12.48
N PRO A 66 14.19 29.39 -12.03
CA PRO A 66 14.65 28.70 -10.82
C PRO A 66 13.99 29.20 -9.53
N GLU A 67 13.66 30.49 -9.42
CA GLU A 67 12.98 31.02 -8.24
C GLU A 67 11.54 30.51 -8.11
N ALA A 68 10.82 30.42 -9.24
CA ALA A 68 9.46 29.92 -9.28
C ALA A 68 9.41 28.41 -9.07
N GLU A 69 10.35 27.67 -9.66
CA GLU A 69 10.53 26.23 -9.43
C GLU A 69 10.75 25.95 -7.93
N LYS A 70 11.69 26.66 -7.30
CA LYS A 70 11.97 26.49 -5.86
C LYS A 70 10.75 26.78 -4.99
N ALA A 71 9.97 27.80 -5.33
CA ALA A 71 8.73 28.10 -4.62
C ALA A 71 7.67 27.00 -4.79
N ALA A 72 7.53 26.44 -5.99
CA ALA A 72 6.61 25.34 -6.28
C ALA A 72 7.01 24.05 -5.54
N ILE A 73 8.31 23.71 -5.52
CA ILE A 73 8.84 22.58 -4.73
C ILE A 73 8.56 22.78 -3.25
N LYS A 74 8.88 23.95 -2.68
CA LYS A 74 8.62 24.23 -1.26
C LYS A 74 7.15 24.08 -0.91
N ARG A 75 6.24 24.54 -1.79
CA ARG A 75 4.81 24.37 -1.61
C ARG A 75 4.40 22.90 -1.66
N ALA A 76 4.93 22.12 -2.60
CA ALA A 76 4.68 20.68 -2.67
C ALA A 76 5.15 19.97 -1.40
N ASP A 77 6.33 20.33 -0.87
CA ASP A 77 6.88 19.76 0.35
C ASP A 77 6.02 20.09 1.58
N GLU A 78 5.55 21.34 1.69
CA GLU A 78 4.65 21.77 2.78
C GLU A 78 3.31 21.01 2.75
N LEU A 79 2.70 20.87 1.57
CA LEU A 79 1.47 20.13 1.39
C LEU A 79 1.65 18.62 1.63
N THR A 80 2.78 18.06 1.18
CA THR A 80 3.13 16.65 1.40
C THR A 80 3.31 16.38 2.89
N ARG A 81 3.98 17.29 3.61
CA ARG A 81 4.12 17.19 5.05
C ARG A 81 2.76 17.28 5.76
N GLU A 82 1.87 18.18 5.37
CA GLU A 82 0.51 18.23 5.94
C GLU A 82 -0.25 16.93 5.69
N PHE A 83 -0.14 16.36 4.48
CA PHE A 83 -0.74 15.08 4.15
C PHE A 83 -0.17 13.95 5.01
N ASP A 84 1.15 13.88 5.14
CA ASP A 84 1.86 12.84 5.89
C ASP A 84 1.60 12.90 7.39
N GLU A 85 1.46 14.10 7.95
CA GLU A 85 1.16 14.33 9.37
C GLU A 85 -0.34 14.16 9.68
N HIS A 86 -1.19 13.99 8.68
CA HIS A 86 -2.63 13.86 8.89
C HIS A 86 -2.96 12.59 9.68
N PRO A 87 -3.76 12.66 10.77
CA PRO A 87 -4.00 11.51 11.65
C PRO A 87 -4.52 10.25 10.94
N LEU A 88 -5.41 10.42 9.95
CA LEU A 88 -5.90 9.28 9.15
C LEU A 88 -4.82 8.64 8.28
N VAL A 89 -3.87 9.42 7.75
CA VAL A 89 -2.78 8.90 6.91
C VAL A 89 -1.78 8.15 7.78
N VAL A 90 -1.45 8.68 8.97
CA VAL A 90 -0.60 8.01 9.95
C VAL A 90 -1.22 6.67 10.37
N ALA A 91 -2.48 6.68 10.81
CA ALA A 91 -3.17 5.47 11.22
C ALA A 91 -3.28 4.45 10.06
N TYR A 92 -3.53 4.92 8.83
CA TYR A 92 -3.59 4.06 7.65
C TYR A 92 -2.25 3.37 7.39
N ARG A 93 -1.14 4.10 7.51
CA ARG A 93 0.20 3.54 7.36
C ARG A 93 0.51 2.51 8.46
N GLU A 94 0.11 2.77 9.70
CA GLU A 94 0.27 1.82 10.80
C GLU A 94 -0.50 0.51 10.54
N GLN A 95 -1.78 0.61 10.17
CA GLN A 95 -2.59 -0.58 9.84
C GLN A 95 -2.08 -1.31 8.60
N LEU A 96 -1.56 -0.59 7.60
CA LEU A 96 -0.91 -1.21 6.44
C LEU A 96 0.34 -2.01 6.83
N MET A 97 1.15 -1.50 7.77
CA MET A 97 2.31 -2.24 8.28
C MET A 97 1.86 -3.52 9.01
N GLU A 98 0.87 -3.43 9.89
CA GLU A 98 0.32 -4.62 10.58
C GLU A 98 -0.23 -5.66 9.62
N ALA A 99 -0.96 -5.23 8.57
CA ALA A 99 -1.45 -6.12 7.53
C ALA A 99 -0.30 -6.79 6.75
N ASN A 100 0.77 -6.05 6.44
CA ASN A 100 1.93 -6.61 5.76
C ASN A 100 2.68 -7.62 6.65
N ASP A 101 2.81 -7.35 7.95
CA ASP A 101 3.44 -8.27 8.90
C ASP A 101 2.67 -9.59 8.98
N LEU A 102 1.33 -9.54 8.97
CA LEU A 102 0.49 -10.74 8.89
C LEU A 102 0.77 -11.53 7.60
N LEU A 103 0.79 -10.86 6.44
CA LEU A 103 1.06 -11.52 5.15
C LEU A 103 2.45 -12.14 5.10
N GLN A 104 3.45 -11.45 5.63
CA GLN A 104 4.82 -11.96 5.75
C GLN A 104 4.85 -13.20 6.64
N HIS A 105 4.20 -13.16 7.81
CA HIS A 105 4.13 -14.30 8.72
C HIS A 105 3.51 -15.55 8.07
N VAL A 106 2.40 -15.37 7.34
CA VAL A 106 1.76 -16.47 6.61
C VAL A 106 2.69 -17.04 5.55
N THR A 107 3.38 -16.18 4.81
CA THR A 107 4.32 -16.58 3.75
C THR A 107 5.51 -17.37 4.33
N ASP A 108 6.09 -16.88 5.43
CA ASP A 108 7.18 -17.53 6.13
C ASP A 108 6.76 -18.91 6.66
N MET A 109 5.55 -19.02 7.19
CA MET A 109 4.99 -20.28 7.67
C MET A 109 4.80 -21.29 6.54
N ILE A 110 4.29 -20.86 5.37
CA ILE A 110 4.16 -21.73 4.20
C ILE A 110 5.54 -22.22 3.75
N GLN A 111 6.51 -21.30 3.61
CA GLN A 111 7.87 -21.63 3.21
C GLN A 111 8.53 -22.62 4.18
N TYR A 112 8.40 -22.36 5.48
CA TYR A 112 8.94 -23.24 6.52
C TYR A 112 8.35 -24.65 6.43
N ARG A 113 7.03 -24.78 6.31
CA ARG A 113 6.35 -26.08 6.21
C ARG A 113 6.75 -26.85 4.96
N ILE A 114 6.87 -26.18 3.82
CA ILE A 114 7.32 -26.82 2.57
C ILE A 114 8.75 -27.36 2.74
N ASN A 115 9.66 -26.56 3.29
CA ASN A 115 11.03 -27.00 3.52
C ASN A 115 11.11 -28.18 4.50
N GLU A 116 10.33 -28.15 5.58
CA GLU A 116 10.26 -29.24 6.58
C GLU A 116 9.85 -30.57 5.94
N GLU A 117 8.85 -30.57 5.05
CA GLU A 117 8.41 -31.79 4.36
C GLU A 117 9.43 -32.28 3.34
N LEU A 118 10.11 -31.38 2.62
CA LEU A 118 11.19 -31.75 1.70
C LEU A 118 12.38 -32.38 2.42
N GLU A 119 12.74 -31.89 3.61
CA GLU A 119 13.84 -32.44 4.41
C GLU A 119 13.51 -33.80 5.04
N LYS A 120 12.22 -34.09 5.30
CA LYS A 120 11.79 -35.41 5.81
C LYS A 120 11.78 -36.51 4.75
N GLU A 121 11.69 -36.15 3.47
CA GLU A 121 11.71 -37.08 2.35
C GLU A 121 13.13 -37.44 1.87
N GLY A 122 14.17 -36.76 2.38
CA GLY A 122 15.60 -37.01 2.11
C GLY A 122 16.32 -37.81 3.18
#